data_AF-A0A369H9V7-F1
#
_entry.id   AF-A0A369H9V7-F1
#
_cell.length_a   1.000
_cell.length_b   1.000
_cell.length_c   1.000
_cell.angle_alpha   90.00
_cell.angle_beta   90.00
_cell.angle_gamma   90.00
#
_symmetry.space_group_name_H-M   'P 1'
#
loop_
_entity.id
_entity.type
_entity.pdbx_description
1 polymer ?
#
loop_
_entity_poly.entity_id
_entity_poly.type
_entity_poly.pdbx_seq_one_letter_code
_entity_poly.pdbx_strand_id
1 'polypeptide(L)'
;MAPSVRTSARYSTYSMAAPSFAPTVQTSDSAHAEIRDIASGLDRMENKALSSQRVALTDEKTDRLGKLALGAKLERALDRRMSSQDAVMRPRPKSVALSLAVNEKKAVADKAA
;
A
#
# COMPACT_ATOMS: atom_id res chain seq x y z
N MET A 1 44.95 21.45 -46.97
CA MET A 1 44.89 21.83 -45.54
C MET A 1 44.25 20.67 -44.79
N ALA A 2 45.02 19.89 -44.02
CA ALA A 2 44.48 18.72 -43.31
C ALA A 2 43.91 19.13 -41.92
N PRO A 3 42.79 18.56 -41.44
CA PRO A 3 42.27 18.87 -40.11
C PRO A 3 43.11 18.19 -39.02
N SER A 4 43.60 18.98 -38.07
CA SER A 4 44.28 18.48 -36.87
C SER A 4 43.25 17.82 -35.95
N VAL A 5 43.30 16.49 -35.84
CA VAL A 5 42.51 15.74 -34.85
C VAL A 5 43.23 15.85 -33.50
N ARG A 6 42.80 16.81 -32.67
CA ARG A 6 43.28 16.92 -31.28
C ARG A 6 42.76 15.73 -30.47
N THR A 7 43.61 14.74 -30.23
CA THR A 7 43.31 13.60 -29.34
C THR A 7 43.53 13.94 -27.85
N SER A 8 43.23 15.18 -27.42
CA SER A 8 43.41 15.54 -26.01
C SER A 8 42.22 15.06 -25.19
N ALA A 9 42.28 13.82 -24.71
CA ALA A 9 41.40 13.37 -23.65
C ALA A 9 41.83 14.08 -22.35
N ARG A 10 41.18 15.21 -22.06
CA ARG A 10 41.30 15.89 -20.75
C ARG A 10 40.45 15.12 -19.75
N TYR A 11 41.06 14.15 -19.08
CA TYR A 11 40.44 13.54 -17.91
C TYR A 11 40.48 14.55 -16.76
N SER A 12 39.30 15.00 -16.32
CA SER A 12 39.19 15.80 -15.10
C SER A 12 39.44 14.90 -13.90
N THR A 13 40.24 15.35 -12.94
CA THR A 13 40.70 14.58 -11.77
C THR A 13 39.56 13.93 -10.97
N TYR A 14 38.35 14.48 -11.05
CA TYR A 14 37.18 13.99 -10.31
C TYR A 14 36.30 13.00 -11.10
N SER A 15 36.51 12.81 -12.41
CA SER A 15 35.67 11.92 -13.24
C SER A 15 36.21 10.49 -13.35
N MET A 16 37.43 10.21 -12.86
CA MET A 16 37.99 8.84 -12.83
C MET A 16 37.63 8.07 -11.57
N ALA A 17 36.96 8.70 -10.60
CA ALA A 17 36.49 8.05 -9.38
C ALA A 17 35.11 7.43 -9.60
N ALA A 18 35.03 6.42 -10.47
CA ALA A 18 33.97 5.42 -10.29
C ALA A 18 34.21 4.79 -8.90
N PRO A 19 33.23 4.77 -7.99
CA PRO A 19 33.44 4.23 -6.66
C PRO A 19 33.69 2.73 -6.79
N SER A 20 34.96 2.33 -6.69
CA SER A 20 35.36 0.92 -6.74
C SER A 20 35.01 0.25 -5.42
N PHE A 21 34.49 -0.98 -5.48
CA PHE A 21 34.22 -1.82 -4.30
C PHE A 21 35.50 -2.40 -3.65
N ALA A 22 36.69 -2.01 -4.12
CA ALA A 22 37.95 -2.41 -3.51
C ALA A 22 38.30 -1.46 -2.35
N PRO A 23 38.57 -1.97 -1.13
CA PRO A 23 39.00 -1.12 -0.02
C PRO A 23 40.44 -0.68 -0.24
N THR A 24 40.64 0.42 -0.97
CA THR A 24 41.95 1.11 -1.06
C THR A 24 42.21 1.84 0.26
N VAL A 25 42.84 1.15 1.21
CA VAL A 25 43.38 1.76 2.44
C VAL A 25 44.71 2.44 2.09
N GLN A 26 44.64 3.53 1.32
CA GLN A 26 45.70 4.53 1.22
C GLN A 26 45.06 5.90 1.44
N THR A 27 44.50 6.09 2.63
CA THR A 27 43.92 7.34 3.06
C THR A 27 44.93 8.07 3.92
N SER A 28 45.25 9.32 3.56
CA SER A 28 46.02 10.21 4.43
C SER A 28 45.27 10.39 5.77
N ASP A 29 45.99 10.69 6.85
CA ASP A 29 45.43 10.84 8.20
C ASP A 29 44.22 11.81 8.26
N SER A 30 44.19 12.80 7.34
CA SER A 30 43.08 13.72 7.17
C SER A 30 41.76 13.07 6.72
N ALA A 31 41.81 12.09 5.82
CA ALA A 31 40.61 11.39 5.35
C ALA A 31 40.00 10.50 6.44
N HIS A 32 40.80 9.98 7.37
CA HIS A 32 40.29 9.27 8.55
C HIS A 32 39.64 10.21 9.56
N ALA A 33 40.17 11.43 9.74
CA ALA A 33 39.58 12.45 10.59
C ALA A 33 38.18 12.86 10.07
N GLU A 34 38.05 13.10 8.77
CA GLU A 34 36.77 13.43 8.13
C GLU A 34 35.72 12.32 8.31
N ILE A 35 36.11 11.05 8.13
CA ILE A 35 35.19 9.91 8.32
C ILE A 35 34.70 9.83 9.76
N ARG A 36 35.56 10.10 10.75
CA ARG A 36 35.17 10.11 12.17
C ARG A 36 34.22 11.25 12.49
N ASP A 37 34.47 12.44 11.94
CA ASP A 37 33.61 13.60 12.14
C ASP A 37 32.23 13.37 11.53
N ILE A 38 32.17 12.81 10.31
CA ILE A 38 30.91 12.40 9.64
C ILE A 38 30.17 11.35 10.48
N ALA A 39 30.86 10.32 10.95
CA ALA A 39 30.25 9.28 11.81
C ALA A 39 29.68 9.87 13.10
N SER A 40 30.41 10.78 13.74
CA SER A 40 29.95 11.47 14.95
C SER A 40 28.75 12.41 14.69
N GLY A 41 28.71 13.05 13.52
CA GLY A 41 27.59 13.88 13.09
C GLY A 41 26.33 13.05 12.87
N LEU A 42 26.46 11.90 12.19
CA LEU A 42 25.36 10.98 11.94
C LEU A 42 24.78 10.39 13.25
N ASP A 43 25.63 9.99 14.20
CA ASP A 43 25.19 9.45 15.50
C ASP A 43 24.48 10.51 16.37
N ARG A 44 24.76 11.80 16.17
CA ARG A 44 24.01 12.91 16.79
C ARG A 44 22.69 13.22 16.07
N MET A 45 22.65 13.01 14.75
CA MET A 45 21.42 13.16 13.96
C MET A 45 20.45 12.00 14.15
N GLU A 46 20.93 10.85 14.65
CA GLU A 46 20.11 9.72 15.06
C GLU A 46 19.12 10.12 16.16
N ASN A 47 17.83 10.07 15.84
CA ASN A 47 16.78 10.22 16.84
C ASN A 47 16.51 8.89 17.55
N LYS A 48 17.25 8.66 18.64
CA LYS A 48 17.20 7.45 19.48
C LYS A 48 15.79 7.18 20.02
N ALA A 49 15.04 8.23 20.35
CA ALA A 49 13.67 8.11 20.87
C ALA A 49 12.70 7.54 19.81
N LEU A 50 12.81 7.97 18.55
CA LEU A 50 11.99 7.44 17.46
C LEU A 50 12.33 5.97 17.14
N SER A 51 13.61 5.59 17.25
CA SER A 51 14.03 4.19 17.10
C SER A 51 13.36 3.30 18.15
N SER A 52 13.37 3.73 19.42
CA SER A 52 12.72 3.00 20.51
C SER A 52 11.19 2.96 20.41
N GLN A 53 10.56 3.93 19.73
CA GLN A 53 9.11 3.98 19.54
C GLN A 53 8.64 3.01 18.44
N ARG A 54 9.49 2.71 17.45
CA ARG A 54 9.14 1.79 16.36
C ARG A 54 9.15 0.36 16.87
N VAL A 55 7.95 -0.17 17.14
CA VAL A 55 7.78 -1.59 17.49
C VAL A 55 7.98 -2.44 16.22
N ALA A 56 9.13 -3.10 16.13
CA ALA A 56 9.32 -4.21 15.21
C ALA A 56 8.66 -5.45 15.82
N LEU A 57 7.56 -5.91 15.22
CA LEU A 57 6.87 -7.11 15.67
C LEU A 57 7.65 -8.35 15.24
N THR A 58 7.69 -9.36 16.12
CA THR A 58 8.16 -10.68 15.75
C THR A 58 7.16 -11.32 14.78
N ASP A 59 7.63 -12.24 13.93
CA ASP A 59 6.78 -12.94 12.94
C ASP A 59 5.55 -13.58 13.60
N GLU A 60 5.73 -14.22 14.76
CA GLU A 60 4.63 -14.79 15.55
C GLU A 60 3.57 -13.76 15.95
N LYS A 61 3.97 -12.54 16.33
CA LYS A 61 3.02 -11.47 16.71
C LYS A 61 2.27 -10.96 15.50
N THR A 62 2.95 -10.82 14.36
CA THR A 62 2.33 -10.45 13.08
C THR A 62 1.28 -11.47 12.67
N ASP A 63 1.59 -12.77 12.76
CA ASP A 63 0.65 -13.84 12.44
C ASP A 63 -0.58 -13.87 13.36
N ARG A 64 -0.38 -13.66 14.67
CA ARG A 64 -1.49 -13.57 15.63
C ARG A 64 -2.42 -12.40 15.31
N LEU A 65 -1.86 -11.22 15.01
CA LEU A 65 -2.65 -10.06 14.60
C LEU A 65 -3.38 -10.30 13.28
N GLY A 66 -2.75 -10.98 12.33
CA GLY A 66 -3.36 -11.39 11.06
C GLY A 66 -4.58 -12.29 11.27
N LYS A 67 -4.46 -13.31 12.13
CA LYS A 67 -5.57 -14.22 12.47
C LYS A 67 -6.72 -13.48 13.16
N LEU A 68 -6.42 -12.59 14.11
CA LEU A 68 -7.41 -11.80 14.81
C LEU A 68 -8.17 -10.86 13.85
N ALA A 69 -7.44 -10.18 12.97
CA ALA A 69 -8.03 -9.31 11.95
C ALA A 69 -8.90 -10.08 10.96
N LEU A 70 -8.51 -11.29 10.57
CA LEU A 70 -9.31 -12.15 9.69
C LEU A 70 -10.62 -12.57 10.38
N GLY A 71 -10.54 -13.05 11.63
CA GLY A 71 -11.73 -13.39 12.43
C GLY A 71 -12.70 -12.21 12.54
N ALA A 72 -12.21 -11.03 12.90
CA ALA A 72 -13.03 -9.82 12.99
C ALA A 72 -13.68 -9.41 11.66
N LYS A 73 -12.97 -9.61 10.53
CA LYS A 73 -13.54 -9.37 9.18
C LYS A 73 -14.64 -10.38 8.85
N LEU A 74 -14.47 -11.65 9.24
CA LEU A 74 -15.47 -12.68 9.05
C LEU A 74 -16.73 -12.38 9.84
N GLU A 75 -16.61 -12.07 11.13
CA GLU A 75 -17.73 -11.68 11.99
C GLU A 75 -18.50 -10.49 11.40
N ARG A 76 -17.80 -9.42 11.02
CA ARG A 76 -18.42 -8.26 10.36
C ARG A 76 -19.13 -8.63 9.05
N ALA A 77 -18.58 -9.55 8.27
CA ALA A 77 -19.20 -10.00 7.03
C ALA A 77 -20.47 -10.84 7.30
N LEU A 78 -20.43 -11.70 8.32
CA LEU A 78 -21.58 -12.46 8.78
C LEU A 78 -22.67 -11.54 9.31
N ASP A 79 -22.36 -10.58 10.19
CA ASP A 79 -23.32 -9.59 10.70
C ASP A 79 -24.06 -8.88 9.57
N ARG A 80 -23.35 -8.47 8.52
CA ARG A 80 -23.97 -7.81 7.36
C ARG A 80 -24.90 -8.75 6.60
N ARG A 81 -24.53 -10.03 6.45
CA ARG A 81 -25.38 -11.03 5.81
C ARG A 81 -26.60 -11.35 6.67
N MET A 82 -26.40 -11.61 7.96
CA MET A 82 -27.45 -11.94 8.92
C MET A 82 -28.44 -10.78 9.10
N SER A 83 -27.97 -9.54 9.15
CA SER A 83 -28.85 -8.36 9.31
C SER A 83 -29.63 -7.98 8.05
N SER A 84 -29.21 -8.40 6.85
CA SER A 84 -29.82 -7.97 5.57
C SER A 84 -30.64 -9.05 4.87
N GLN A 85 -30.55 -10.30 5.32
CA GLN A 85 -31.24 -11.43 4.70
C GLN A 85 -32.59 -11.77 5.36
N ASP A 86 -32.84 -11.29 6.58
CA ASP A 86 -34.10 -11.53 7.25
C ASP A 86 -35.25 -10.87 6.47
N ALA A 87 -36.17 -11.71 5.99
CA ALA A 87 -37.32 -11.28 5.21
C ALA A 87 -38.27 -10.44 6.09
N VAL A 88 -38.26 -9.12 5.90
CA VAL A 88 -39.22 -8.22 6.55
C VAL A 88 -40.53 -8.25 5.75
N MET A 89 -41.54 -8.94 6.27
CA MET A 89 -42.89 -8.90 5.72
C MET A 89 -43.45 -7.48 5.80
N ARG A 90 -43.54 -6.80 4.65
CA ARG A 90 -44.16 -5.47 4.55
C ARG A 90 -45.59 -5.60 4.02
N PRO A 91 -46.56 -4.84 4.56
CA PRO A 91 -47.91 -4.80 4.01
C PRO A 91 -47.87 -4.30 2.57
N ARG A 92 -48.63 -4.96 1.67
CA ARG A 92 -48.65 -4.61 0.24
C ARG A 92 -49.18 -3.18 0.05
N PRO A 93 -48.52 -2.33 -0.75
CA PRO A 93 -49.05 -1.01 -1.07
C PRO A 93 -50.35 -1.16 -1.87
N LYS A 94 -51.37 -0.39 -1.49
CA LYS A 94 -52.72 -0.43 -2.09
C LYS A 94 -52.72 -0.20 -3.61
N SER A 95 -51.70 0.46 -4.15
CA SER A 95 -51.54 0.72 -5.59
C SER A 95 -51.26 -0.54 -6.42
N VAL A 96 -50.51 -1.51 -5.88
CA VAL A 96 -50.18 -2.76 -6.59
C VAL A 96 -51.35 -3.76 -6.55
N ALA A 97 -52.17 -3.69 -5.49
CA ALA A 97 -53.41 -4.45 -5.40
C ALA A 97 -54.45 -4.00 -6.44
N LEU A 98 -54.49 -2.69 -6.75
CA LEU A 98 -55.38 -2.15 -7.77
C LEU A 98 -54.97 -2.61 -9.19
N SER A 99 -53.68 -2.66 -9.49
CA SER A 99 -53.18 -3.07 -10.81
C SER A 99 -53.36 -4.56 -11.10
N LEU A 100 -53.30 -5.44 -10.09
CA LEU A 100 -53.59 -6.87 -10.28
C LEU A 100 -55.10 -7.11 -10.51
N ALA A 101 -55.96 -6.41 -9.76
CA ALA A 101 -57.42 -6.56 -9.87
C ALA A 101 -57.97 -6.10 -11.24
N VAL A 102 -57.29 -5.17 -11.92
CA VAL A 102 -57.69 -4.69 -13.26
C VAL A 102 -57.36 -5.70 -14.36
N ASN A 103 -56.34 -6.56 -14.18
CA ASN A 103 -55.93 -7.51 -15.21
C ASN A 103 -56.75 -8.81 -15.22
N GLU A 104 -57.28 -9.26 -14.08
CA GLU A 104 -58.06 -10.50 -14.03
C GLU A 104 -59.46 -10.36 -14.66
N LYS A 105 -60.07 -9.16 -14.62
CA LYS A 105 -61.40 -8.93 -15.20
C LYS A 105 -61.42 -8.74 -16.72
N LYS A 106 -60.28 -8.55 -17.38
CA LYS A 106 -60.23 -8.36 -18.84
C LYS A 106 -60.07 -9.67 -19.63
N ALA A 107 -59.47 -10.70 -19.03
CA ALA A 107 -59.21 -11.98 -19.70
C ALA A 107 -60.46 -12.87 -19.89
N VAL A 108 -61.57 -12.58 -19.20
CA VAL A 108 -62.80 -13.39 -19.28
C VAL A 108 -63.81 -12.86 -20.30
N ALA A 109 -63.68 -11.61 -20.77
CA ALA A 109 -64.65 -11.00 -21.69
C ALA A 109 -64.41 -11.33 -23.18
N ASP A 110 -63.18 -11.66 -23.60
CA ASP A 110 -62.85 -11.93 -25.01
C ASP A 110 -63.02 -13.40 -25.44
N LYS A 111 -63.67 -14.24 -24.62
CA LYS A 111 -63.89 -15.68 -24.94
C LYS A 111 -65.36 -16.09 -25.04
N ALA A 112 -66.28 -15.12 -25.13
CA ALA A 112 -67.70 -15.36 -25.31
C ALA A 112 -68.30 -14.33 -26.30
N ALA A 113 -67.98 -14.48 -27.58
CA ALA A 113 -68.70 -13.91 -28.71
C ALA A 113 -68.51 -14.82 -29.93
#